data_AF-A0A1H3QDW0-F1
#
_entry.id   AF-A0A1H3QDW0-F1
#
_cell.length_a   1.000
_cell.length_b   1.000
_cell.length_c   1.000
_cell.angle_alpha   90.00
_cell.angle_beta   90.00
_cell.angle_gamma   90.00
#
_symmetry.space_group_name_H-M   'P 1'
#
loop_
_entity.id
_entity.type
_entity.pdbx_description
1 polymer ?
#
loop_
_entity_poly.entity_id
_entity_poly.type
_entity_poly.pdbx_seq_one_letter_code
_entity_poly.pdbx_strand_id
1 'polypeptide(L)'
;MRKTSEERKKEIWQAGKEVFLEKGYDKATMEDIISRTSLSKGGLYHYYRRPKDILFDIMRYHNEAYLEIDINQKILQEETCPHKQLDKLLDAIIDKMCRPTPERKLFAIFMSLIPFDPEVEAEYKQLQQSFLKGLCHRLAIENKGDKHQQLLFMSRWINGVTFFQNILPEPDRLMRNKDSLRKMMKEELMLLMQKEEV
;
A
#
# COMPACT_ATOMS: atom_id res chain seq x y z
N MET A 1 -12.01 -26.52 14.13
CA MET A 1 -12.86 -25.32 13.96
C MET A 1 -12.97 -24.97 12.48
N ARG A 2 -14.14 -24.53 12.01
CA ARG A 2 -14.32 -24.03 10.64
C ARG A 2 -13.73 -22.62 10.55
N LYS A 3 -12.79 -22.40 9.62
CA LYS A 3 -12.25 -21.06 9.33
C LYS A 3 -13.37 -20.11 8.92
N THR A 4 -13.30 -18.88 9.41
CA THR A 4 -14.14 -17.74 9.02
C THR A 4 -13.87 -17.31 7.57
N SER A 5 -14.76 -16.52 6.99
CA SER A 5 -14.59 -15.96 5.64
C SER A 5 -13.28 -15.15 5.52
N GLU A 6 -12.94 -14.36 6.55
CA GLU A 6 -11.73 -13.54 6.55
C GLU A 6 -10.45 -14.37 6.67
N GLU A 7 -10.45 -15.43 7.49
CA GLU A 7 -9.33 -16.38 7.52
C GLU A 7 -9.15 -17.10 6.18
N ARG A 8 -10.24 -17.37 5.45
CA ARG A 8 -10.18 -17.95 4.11
C ARG A 8 -9.63 -16.97 3.08
N LYS A 9 -10.04 -15.70 3.10
CA LYS A 9 -9.44 -14.66 2.25
C LYS A 9 -7.95 -14.53 2.50
N LYS A 10 -7.52 -14.44 3.77
CA LYS A 10 -6.09 -14.35 4.13
C LYS A 10 -5.29 -15.57 3.65
N GLU A 11 -5.87 -16.77 3.74
CA GLU A 11 -5.28 -17.98 3.17
C GLU A 11 -5.11 -17.88 1.64
N ILE A 12 -6.15 -17.42 0.93
CA ILE A 12 -6.09 -17.23 -0.54
C ILE A 12 -5.10 -16.13 -0.92
N TRP A 13 -5.06 -15.03 -0.17
CA TRP A 13 -4.09 -13.96 -0.37
C TRP A 13 -2.67 -14.47 -0.21
N GLN A 14 -2.39 -15.22 0.86
CA GLN A 14 -1.06 -15.79 1.07
C GLN A 14 -0.64 -16.69 -0.09
N ALA A 15 -1.51 -17.60 -0.53
CA ALA A 15 -1.27 -18.43 -1.71
C ALA A 15 -1.04 -17.59 -2.98
N GLY A 16 -1.87 -16.57 -3.22
CA GLY A 16 -1.73 -15.66 -4.35
C GLY A 16 -0.39 -14.92 -4.34
N LYS A 17 0.00 -14.34 -3.19
CA LYS A 17 1.29 -13.66 -2.99
C LYS A 17 2.45 -14.56 -3.39
N GLU A 18 2.47 -15.80 -2.90
CA GLU A 18 3.54 -16.75 -3.20
C GLU A 18 3.58 -17.11 -4.70
N VAL A 19 2.44 -17.41 -5.31
CA VAL A 19 2.37 -17.71 -6.75
C VAL A 19 2.84 -16.53 -7.59
N PHE A 20 2.39 -15.31 -7.29
CA PHE A 20 2.80 -14.11 -8.04
C PHE A 20 4.30 -13.85 -7.96
N LEU A 21 4.90 -14.06 -6.78
CA LEU A 21 6.32 -13.80 -6.56
C LEU A 21 7.23 -14.90 -7.09
N GLU A 22 6.77 -16.16 -7.13
CA GLU A 22 7.57 -17.29 -7.63
C GLU A 22 7.42 -17.49 -9.14
N LYS A 23 6.20 -17.43 -9.67
CA LYS A 23 5.91 -17.73 -11.09
C LYS A 23 5.93 -16.48 -11.98
N GLY A 24 5.83 -15.30 -11.36
CA GLY A 24 5.50 -14.05 -12.03
C GLY A 24 3.99 -13.90 -12.23
N TYR A 25 3.50 -12.66 -12.13
CA TYR A 25 2.08 -12.35 -12.20
C TYR A 25 1.42 -12.82 -13.51
N ASP A 26 2.03 -12.57 -14.66
CA ASP A 26 1.44 -12.88 -15.97
C ASP A 26 1.23 -14.39 -16.21
N LYS A 27 1.99 -15.24 -15.51
CA LYS A 27 1.93 -16.69 -15.64
C LYS A 27 1.08 -17.35 -14.55
N ALA A 28 0.62 -16.59 -13.57
CA ALA A 28 -0.16 -17.09 -12.45
C ALA A 28 -1.58 -17.45 -12.90
N THR A 29 -2.03 -18.66 -12.55
CA THR A 29 -3.39 -19.14 -12.83
C THR A 29 -4.16 -19.36 -11.54
N MET A 30 -5.49 -19.48 -11.65
CA MET A 30 -6.32 -19.87 -10.52
C MET A 30 -5.95 -21.26 -10.01
N GLU A 31 -5.62 -22.19 -10.90
CA GLU A 31 -5.16 -23.54 -10.56
C GLU A 31 -3.87 -23.52 -9.72
N ASP A 32 -2.90 -22.67 -10.06
CA ASP A 32 -1.68 -22.51 -9.26
C ASP A 32 -2.03 -22.07 -7.83
N ILE A 33 -2.94 -21.09 -7.68
CA ILE A 33 -3.33 -20.56 -6.38
C ILE A 33 -4.13 -21.60 -5.59
N ILE A 34 -5.10 -22.28 -6.22
CA ILE A 34 -5.89 -23.34 -5.61
C ILE A 34 -4.97 -24.43 -5.04
N SER A 35 -3.93 -24.82 -5.78
CA SER A 35 -2.99 -25.86 -5.35
C SER A 35 -2.21 -25.54 -4.07
N ARG A 36 -2.18 -24.26 -3.66
CA ARG A 36 -1.53 -23.78 -2.43
C ARG A 36 -2.48 -23.46 -1.29
N THR A 37 -3.77 -23.78 -1.46
CA THR A 37 -4.78 -23.58 -0.42
C THR A 37 -5.36 -24.92 0.04
N SER A 38 -5.95 -24.93 1.22
CA SER A 38 -6.78 -26.03 1.70
C SER A 38 -8.21 -26.01 1.13
N LEU A 39 -8.53 -25.08 0.22
CA LEU A 39 -9.86 -24.96 -0.36
C LEU A 39 -10.01 -25.88 -1.58
N SER A 40 -11.23 -26.36 -1.80
CA SER A 40 -11.58 -27.02 -3.06
C SER A 40 -11.64 -25.99 -4.21
N LYS A 41 -11.60 -26.47 -5.46
CA LYS A 41 -11.76 -25.63 -6.66
C LYS A 41 -13.01 -24.73 -6.53
N GLY A 42 -14.18 -25.33 -6.32
CA GLY A 42 -15.43 -24.58 -6.13
C GLY A 42 -15.40 -23.64 -4.91
N GLY A 43 -14.71 -24.03 -3.83
CA GLY A 43 -14.53 -23.22 -2.64
C GLY A 43 -13.74 -21.94 -2.89
N LEU A 44 -12.66 -21.99 -3.69
CA LEU A 44 -11.88 -20.80 -4.02
C LEU A 44 -12.60 -19.91 -5.05
N TYR A 45 -13.25 -20.52 -6.05
CA TYR A 45 -14.04 -19.78 -7.05
C TYR A 45 -15.26 -19.03 -6.47
N HIS A 46 -15.71 -19.41 -5.27
CA HIS A 46 -16.69 -18.64 -4.52
C HIS A 46 -16.16 -17.26 -4.08
N TYR A 47 -14.84 -17.13 -3.84
CA TYR A 47 -14.23 -15.87 -3.42
C TYR A 47 -13.68 -15.07 -4.60
N TYR A 48 -12.96 -15.73 -5.51
CA TYR A 48 -12.24 -15.06 -6.59
C TYR A 48 -12.36 -15.80 -7.90
N ARG A 49 -12.54 -15.06 -9.00
CA ARG A 49 -12.62 -15.64 -10.34
C ARG A 49 -11.31 -15.51 -11.11
N ARG A 50 -10.56 -14.44 -10.87
CA ARG A 50 -9.30 -14.13 -11.54
C ARG A 50 -8.18 -13.90 -10.53
N PRO A 51 -6.92 -14.22 -10.86
CA PRO A 51 -5.78 -13.85 -10.02
C PRO A 51 -5.68 -12.34 -9.79
N LYS A 52 -6.09 -11.55 -10.79
CA LYS A 52 -6.19 -10.08 -10.68
C LYS A 52 -7.08 -9.61 -9.53
N ASP A 53 -8.21 -10.27 -9.31
CA ASP A 53 -9.15 -9.90 -8.24
C ASP A 53 -8.52 -10.13 -6.85
N ILE A 54 -7.68 -11.17 -6.72
CA ILE A 54 -6.89 -11.45 -5.52
C ILE A 54 -5.83 -10.37 -5.32
N LEU A 55 -5.11 -9.98 -6.39
CA LEU A 55 -4.12 -8.90 -6.32
C LEU A 55 -4.76 -7.58 -5.87
N PHE A 56 -5.92 -7.22 -6.41
CA PHE A 56 -6.64 -6.00 -6.05
C PHE A 56 -7.04 -6.00 -4.58
N ASP A 57 -7.60 -7.09 -4.07
CA ASP A 57 -7.96 -7.19 -2.66
C ASP A 57 -6.74 -7.12 -1.74
N ILE A 58 -5.60 -7.71 -2.13
CA ILE A 58 -4.34 -7.54 -1.41
C ILE A 58 -3.94 -6.05 -1.39
N MET A 59 -4.01 -5.35 -2.53
CA MET A 59 -3.65 -3.92 -2.59
C MET A 59 -4.57 -3.06 -1.72
N ARG A 60 -5.89 -3.32 -1.75
CA ARG A 60 -6.87 -2.63 -0.90
C ARG A 60 -6.60 -2.86 0.58
N TYR A 61 -6.41 -4.11 0.99
CA TYR A 61 -6.12 -4.45 2.38
C TYR A 61 -4.88 -3.73 2.90
N HIS A 62 -3.81 -3.68 2.10
CA HIS A 62 -2.61 -2.95 2.49
C HIS A 62 -2.86 -1.44 2.54
N ASN A 63 -3.56 -0.87 1.56
CA ASN A 63 -3.91 0.55 1.55
C ASN A 63 -4.76 0.96 2.76
N GLU A 64 -5.75 0.13 3.11
CA GLU A 64 -6.56 0.29 4.32
C GLU A 64 -5.70 0.14 5.57
N ALA A 65 -4.83 -0.86 5.67
CA ALA A 65 -3.90 -0.97 6.81
C ALA A 65 -2.91 0.22 6.93
N TYR A 66 -2.63 0.96 5.86
CA TYR A 66 -1.87 2.22 5.93
C TYR A 66 -2.70 3.39 6.46
N LEU A 67 -4.00 3.37 6.18
CA LEU A 67 -4.94 4.35 6.67
C LEU A 67 -5.28 4.03 8.15
N GLU A 68 -5.70 2.81 8.40
CA GLU A 68 -5.90 2.20 9.71
C GLU A 68 -4.57 1.69 10.26
N ILE A 69 -3.67 2.58 10.72
CA ILE A 69 -2.67 2.17 11.72
C ILE A 69 -3.46 1.73 12.97
N ASP A 70 -3.97 0.50 12.91
CA ASP A 70 -4.77 -0.21 13.89
C ASP A 70 -4.97 -1.67 13.42
N ILE A 71 -3.89 -2.47 13.41
CA ILE A 71 -4.07 -3.94 13.43
C ILE A 71 -3.71 -4.54 14.79
N ASN A 72 -3.04 -3.83 15.70
CA ASN A 72 -2.90 -4.27 17.10
C ASN A 72 -2.60 -3.13 18.09
N GLN A 73 -2.68 -1.87 17.67
CA GLN A 73 -2.25 -0.74 18.46
C GLN A 73 -3.19 0.43 18.22
N LYS A 74 -4.11 0.65 19.18
CA LYS A 74 -4.93 1.86 19.42
C LYS A 74 -4.11 3.16 19.57
N ILE A 75 -2.92 3.21 19.01
CA ILE A 75 -1.91 4.24 19.24
C ILE A 75 -2.32 5.57 18.59
N LEU A 76 -3.17 5.57 17.56
CA LEU A 76 -3.62 6.80 16.89
C LEU A 76 -5.03 7.25 17.24
N GLN A 77 -5.87 6.40 17.83
CA GLN A 77 -7.21 6.83 18.26
C GLN A 77 -7.17 7.70 19.51
N GLU A 78 -6.14 7.54 20.36
CA GLU A 78 -5.95 8.34 21.59
C GLU A 78 -5.13 9.61 21.35
N GLU A 79 -4.36 9.68 20.27
CA GLU A 79 -3.45 10.79 19.99
C GLU A 79 -4.09 11.78 19.03
N THR A 80 -4.64 12.87 19.56
CA THR A 80 -5.33 13.91 18.79
C THR A 80 -4.39 14.98 18.24
N CYS A 81 -3.12 15.01 18.65
CA CYS A 81 -2.16 16.02 18.19
C CYS A 81 -1.68 15.70 16.76
N PRO A 82 -1.98 16.55 15.74
CA PRO A 82 -1.61 16.28 14.35
C PRO A 82 -0.11 16.06 14.13
N HIS A 83 0.75 16.75 14.89
CA HIS A 83 2.21 16.58 14.79
C HIS A 83 2.68 15.19 15.24
N LYS A 84 2.07 14.61 16.29
CA LYS A 84 2.41 13.26 16.74
C LYS A 84 1.81 12.18 15.83
N GLN A 85 0.65 12.46 15.23
CA GLN A 85 0.09 11.60 14.17
C GLN A 85 0.99 11.61 12.93
N LEU A 86 1.53 12.77 12.55
CA LEU A 86 2.51 12.91 11.47
C LEU A 86 3.75 12.05 11.73
N ASP A 87 4.32 12.10 12.93
CA ASP A 87 5.50 11.29 13.26
C ASP A 87 5.25 9.78 13.12
N LYS A 88 4.12 9.28 13.62
CA LYS A 88 3.73 7.86 13.50
C LYS A 88 3.45 7.44 12.05
N LEU A 89 2.79 8.30 11.29
CA LEU A 89 2.53 8.07 9.87
C LEU A 89 3.84 8.02 9.08
N LEU A 90 4.76 8.95 9.33
CA LEU A 90 6.07 8.98 8.70
C LEU A 90 6.83 7.69 9.01
N ASP A 91 6.85 7.24 10.26
CA ASP A 91 7.52 6.00 10.63
C ASP A 91 6.93 4.80 9.85
N ALA A 92 5.61 4.73 9.69
CA ALA A 92 4.94 3.68 8.91
C ALA A 92 5.26 3.75 7.39
N ILE A 93 5.29 4.96 6.81
CA ILE A 93 5.64 5.14 5.40
C ILE A 93 7.10 4.79 5.15
N ILE A 94 8.01 5.28 5.99
CA ILE A 94 9.45 5.00 5.91
C ILE A 94 9.71 3.50 6.05
N ASP A 95 9.07 2.84 7.02
CA ASP A 95 9.22 1.40 7.24
C ASP A 95 8.79 0.61 6.00
N LYS A 96 7.63 0.96 5.41
CA LYS A 96 7.15 0.34 4.16
C LYS A 96 8.11 0.55 3.00
N MET A 97 8.57 1.80 2.81
CA MET A 97 9.46 2.11 1.70
C MET A 97 10.73 1.26 1.81
N CYS A 98 11.33 1.24 3.00
CA CYS A 98 12.67 0.71 3.14
C CYS A 98 12.74 -0.80 3.44
N ARG A 99 11.79 -1.40 4.18
CA ARG A 99 11.81 -2.84 4.51
C ARG A 99 11.58 -3.72 3.28
N PRO A 100 12.42 -4.76 3.06
CA PRO A 100 12.22 -5.70 1.96
C PRO A 100 11.13 -6.72 2.31
N THR A 101 9.88 -6.37 2.02
CA THR A 101 8.72 -7.27 2.23
C THR A 101 8.19 -7.85 0.91
N PRO A 102 7.57 -9.04 0.93
CA PRO A 102 6.80 -9.58 -0.21
C PRO A 102 5.78 -8.59 -0.76
N GLU A 103 5.10 -7.87 0.13
CA GLU A 103 4.07 -6.88 -0.16
C GLU A 103 4.64 -5.71 -0.98
N ARG A 104 5.86 -5.26 -0.66
CA ARG A 104 6.54 -4.20 -1.39
C ARG A 104 6.85 -4.61 -2.83
N LYS A 105 7.29 -5.87 -3.03
CA LYS A 105 7.51 -6.44 -4.37
C LYS A 105 6.21 -6.57 -5.16
N LEU A 106 5.14 -7.02 -4.51
CA LEU A 106 3.81 -7.12 -5.13
C LEU A 106 3.26 -5.75 -5.55
N PHE A 107 3.47 -4.72 -4.73
CA PHE A 107 3.11 -3.36 -5.10
C PHE A 107 3.91 -2.87 -6.32
N ALA A 108 5.20 -3.21 -6.43
CA ALA A 108 5.98 -2.90 -7.63
C ALA A 108 5.44 -3.61 -8.88
N ILE A 109 5.05 -4.89 -8.75
CA ILE A 109 4.37 -5.63 -9.83
C ILE A 109 3.07 -4.91 -10.22
N PHE A 110 2.20 -4.61 -9.26
CA PHE A 110 0.95 -3.88 -9.50
C PHE A 110 1.18 -2.56 -10.24
N MET A 111 2.18 -1.76 -9.83
CA MET A 111 2.51 -0.50 -10.49
C MET A 111 3.00 -0.69 -11.93
N SER A 112 3.77 -1.74 -12.19
CA SER A 112 4.29 -2.03 -13.53
C SER A 112 3.19 -2.37 -14.55
N LEU A 113 2.01 -2.80 -14.07
CA LEU A 113 0.85 -3.14 -14.89
C LEU A 113 -0.03 -1.93 -15.24
N ILE A 114 0.07 -0.82 -14.50
CA ILE A 114 -0.75 0.39 -14.68
C ILE A 114 -0.79 0.88 -16.14
N PRO A 115 0.34 0.97 -16.87
CA PRO A 115 0.32 1.48 -18.24
C PRO A 115 -0.37 0.55 -19.26
N PHE A 116 -0.62 -0.70 -18.88
CA PHE A 116 -1.05 -1.76 -19.81
C PHE A 116 -2.45 -2.30 -19.53
N ASP A 117 -3.01 -2.08 -18.33
CA ASP A 117 -4.33 -2.60 -17.93
C ASP A 117 -5.19 -1.46 -17.33
N PRO A 118 -6.25 -1.00 -18.02
CA PRO A 118 -7.16 0.04 -17.53
C PRO A 118 -7.87 -0.32 -16.22
N GLU A 119 -8.13 -1.61 -15.93
CA GLU A 119 -8.69 -2.02 -14.64
C GLU A 119 -7.69 -1.76 -13.51
N VAL A 120 -6.39 -2.01 -13.76
CA VAL A 120 -5.32 -1.72 -12.80
C VAL A 120 -5.14 -0.22 -12.60
N GLU A 121 -5.19 0.56 -13.68
CA GLU A 121 -5.13 2.03 -13.58
C GLU A 121 -6.29 2.60 -12.76
N ALA A 122 -7.51 2.11 -13.00
CA ALA A 122 -8.69 2.51 -12.24
C ALA A 122 -8.56 2.14 -10.76
N GLU A 123 -8.09 0.93 -10.46
CA GLU A 123 -7.83 0.49 -9.08
C GLU A 123 -6.77 1.36 -8.40
N TYR A 124 -5.66 1.66 -9.08
CA TYR A 124 -4.61 2.55 -8.56
C TYR A 124 -5.16 3.95 -8.23
N LYS A 125 -5.99 4.52 -9.10
CA LYS A 125 -6.64 5.82 -8.87
C LYS A 125 -7.53 5.79 -7.62
N GLN A 126 -8.29 4.72 -7.42
CA GLN A 126 -9.11 4.55 -6.21
C GLN A 126 -8.26 4.44 -4.94
N LEU A 127 -7.21 3.62 -4.97
CA LEU A 127 -6.29 3.47 -3.85
C LEU A 127 -5.61 4.80 -3.49
N GLN A 128 -5.12 5.53 -4.49
CA GLN A 128 -4.51 6.86 -4.30
C GLN A 128 -5.50 7.87 -3.71
N GLN A 129 -6.72 7.93 -4.25
CA GLN A 129 -7.76 8.82 -3.75
C GLN A 129 -8.14 8.50 -2.30
N SER A 130 -8.32 7.22 -1.97
CA SER A 130 -8.62 6.77 -0.61
C SER A 130 -7.48 7.11 0.35
N PHE A 131 -6.23 6.83 -0.06
CA PHE A 131 -5.04 7.13 0.72
C PHE A 131 -4.91 8.63 1.04
N LEU A 132 -4.99 9.48 0.01
CA LEU A 132 -4.89 10.92 0.17
C LEU A 132 -6.02 11.50 1.01
N LYS A 133 -7.25 11.01 0.84
CA LYS A 133 -8.39 11.44 1.65
C LYS A 133 -8.16 11.15 3.13
N GLY A 134 -7.72 9.94 3.46
CA GLY A 134 -7.45 9.57 4.86
C GLY A 134 -6.22 10.29 5.44
N LEU A 135 -5.17 10.50 4.64
CA LEU A 135 -4.02 11.31 5.00
C LEU A 135 -4.44 12.74 5.37
N CYS A 136 -5.19 13.40 4.48
CA CYS A 136 -5.64 14.77 4.66
C CYS A 136 -6.55 14.91 5.89
N HIS A 137 -7.46 13.95 6.08
CA HIS A 137 -8.35 13.94 7.25
C HIS A 137 -7.56 13.87 8.57
N ARG A 138 -6.54 13.01 8.66
CA ARG A 138 -5.73 12.86 9.89
C ARG A 138 -4.86 14.09 10.17
N LEU A 139 -4.18 14.58 9.15
CA LEU A 139 -3.24 15.70 9.31
C LEU A 139 -3.92 17.08 9.26
N ALA A 140 -5.25 17.12 9.13
CA ALA A 140 -6.02 18.33 8.90
C ALA A 140 -5.50 19.16 7.71
N ILE A 141 -5.00 18.49 6.66
CA ILE A 141 -4.53 19.11 5.43
C ILE A 141 -5.72 19.35 4.51
N GLU A 142 -5.79 20.55 3.94
CA GLU A 142 -6.80 20.87 2.95
C GLU A 142 -6.45 20.24 1.59
N ASN A 143 -7.35 19.40 1.08
CA ASN A 143 -7.14 18.67 -0.16
C ASN A 143 -7.74 19.40 -1.38
N LYS A 144 -7.24 20.60 -1.69
CA LYS A 144 -7.70 21.41 -2.84
C LYS A 144 -6.55 22.21 -3.46
N GLY A 145 -6.80 22.78 -4.64
CA GLY A 145 -5.88 23.73 -5.27
C GLY A 145 -4.44 23.21 -5.38
N ASP A 146 -3.48 24.04 -4.99
CA ASP A 146 -2.05 23.72 -5.05
C ASP A 146 -1.67 22.59 -4.08
N LYS A 147 -2.24 22.58 -2.86
CA LYS A 147 -1.99 21.52 -1.86
C LYS A 147 -2.35 20.12 -2.39
N HIS A 148 -3.44 20.00 -3.15
CA HIS A 148 -3.81 18.75 -3.80
C HIS A 148 -2.74 18.30 -4.82
N GLN A 149 -2.21 19.22 -5.62
CA GLN A 149 -1.17 18.91 -6.60
C GLN A 149 0.15 18.51 -5.91
N GLN A 150 0.53 19.20 -4.83
CA GLN A 150 1.68 18.86 -4.02
C GLN A 150 1.56 17.47 -3.40
N LEU A 151 0.40 17.12 -2.83
CA LEU A 151 0.12 15.78 -2.30
C LEU A 151 0.22 14.67 -3.37
N LEU A 152 -0.30 14.93 -4.58
CA LEU A 152 -0.17 14.01 -5.71
C LEU A 152 1.29 13.87 -6.16
N PHE A 153 2.05 14.96 -6.18
CA PHE A 153 3.47 14.95 -6.48
C PHE A 153 4.26 14.11 -5.45
N MET A 154 4.04 14.35 -4.15
CA MET A 154 4.64 13.54 -3.08
C MET A 154 4.30 12.06 -3.23
N SER A 155 3.03 11.73 -3.49
CA SER A 155 2.59 10.34 -3.72
C SER A 155 3.35 9.70 -4.89
N ARG A 156 3.51 10.42 -6.01
CA ARG A 156 4.28 9.94 -7.17
C ARG A 156 5.75 9.74 -6.83
N TRP A 157 6.35 10.68 -6.09
CA TRP A 157 7.75 10.60 -5.69
C TRP A 157 8.00 9.40 -4.76
N ILE A 158 7.18 9.21 -3.73
CA ILE A 158 7.23 8.06 -2.82
C ILE A 158 7.09 6.74 -3.59
N ASN A 159 6.11 6.65 -4.49
CA ASN A 159 5.87 5.46 -5.29
C ASN A 159 7.03 5.19 -6.25
N GLY A 160 7.60 6.23 -6.87
CA GLY A 160 8.78 6.12 -7.72
C GLY A 160 9.99 5.59 -6.97
N VAL A 161 10.34 6.20 -5.83
CA VAL A 161 11.45 5.74 -4.97
C VAL A 161 11.23 4.29 -4.53
N THR A 162 10.02 3.95 -4.10
CA THR A 162 9.67 2.58 -3.68
C THR A 162 9.81 1.59 -4.84
N PHE A 163 9.34 1.95 -6.03
CA PHE A 163 9.48 1.12 -7.23
C PHE A 163 10.95 0.88 -7.57
N PHE A 164 11.74 1.95 -7.66
CA PHE A 164 13.17 1.87 -7.99
C PHE A 164 13.94 1.04 -6.97
N GLN A 165 13.63 1.15 -5.68
CA GLN A 165 14.28 0.32 -4.66
C GLN A 165 14.01 -1.18 -4.82
N ASN A 166 12.90 -1.59 -5.46
CA ASN A 166 12.65 -3.01 -5.71
C ASN A 166 13.43 -3.57 -6.90
N ILE A 167 13.86 -2.72 -7.84
CA ILE A 167 14.50 -3.16 -9.09
C ILE A 167 16.01 -2.90 -9.12
N LEU A 168 16.49 -1.89 -8.38
CA LEU A 168 17.89 -1.51 -8.38
C LEU A 168 18.72 -2.38 -7.42
N PRO A 169 20.00 -2.63 -7.74
CA PRO A 169 20.93 -3.27 -6.80
C PRO A 169 21.16 -2.37 -5.57
N GLU A 170 21.61 -2.96 -4.47
CA GLU A 170 21.85 -2.28 -3.19
C GLU A 170 20.59 -1.71 -2.48
N PRO A 171 19.63 -2.57 -2.10
CA PRO A 171 18.36 -2.15 -1.48
C PRO A 171 18.55 -1.39 -0.16
N ASP A 172 19.72 -1.53 0.47
CA ASP A 172 20.05 -0.87 1.74
C ASP A 172 20.35 0.62 1.59
N ARG A 173 20.51 1.15 0.37
CA ARG A 173 20.78 2.60 0.16
C ARG A 173 19.68 3.47 0.76
N LEU A 174 18.41 3.10 0.56
CA LEU A 174 17.31 3.86 1.15
C LEU A 174 17.26 3.69 2.67
N MET A 175 17.48 2.46 3.17
CA MET A 175 17.57 2.16 4.61
C MET A 175 18.65 2.99 5.30
N ARG A 176 19.84 3.13 4.70
CA ARG A 176 20.96 3.94 5.22
C ARG A 176 20.63 5.44 5.31
N ASN A 177 19.70 5.91 4.49
CA ASN A 177 19.30 7.32 4.43
C ASN A 177 17.87 7.55 4.93
N LYS A 178 17.31 6.61 5.69
CA LYS A 178 15.92 6.66 6.16
C LYS A 178 15.61 7.92 6.98
N ASP A 179 16.58 8.41 7.76
CA ASP A 179 16.39 9.59 8.61
C ASP A 179 16.35 10.87 7.77
N SER A 180 17.19 10.95 6.73
CA SER A 180 17.14 12.03 5.74
C SER A 180 15.82 12.01 4.96
N LEU A 181 15.37 10.82 4.54
CA LEU A 181 14.08 10.63 3.87
C LEU A 181 12.92 11.08 4.77
N ARG A 182 12.92 10.64 6.03
CA ARG A 182 11.94 11.02 7.04
C ARG A 182 11.90 12.54 7.24
N LYS A 183 13.07 13.18 7.32
CA LYS A 183 13.18 14.63 7.49
C LYS A 183 12.57 15.38 6.30
N MET A 184 12.95 15.04 5.06
CA MET A 184 12.40 15.65 3.85
C MET A 184 10.88 15.53 3.79
N MET A 185 10.35 14.33 4.05
CA MET A 185 8.91 14.09 4.05
C MET A 185 8.18 14.85 5.17
N LYS A 186 8.80 14.98 6.35
CA LYS A 186 8.25 15.73 7.48
C LYS A 186 8.15 17.22 7.17
N GLU A 187 9.21 17.81 6.62
CA GLU A 187 9.26 19.23 6.25
C GLU A 187 8.14 19.57 5.27
N GLU A 188 8.00 18.78 4.20
CA GLU A 188 6.95 18.99 3.19
C GLU A 188 5.54 18.85 3.76
N LEU A 189 5.27 17.81 4.56
CA LEU A 189 3.95 17.63 5.19
C LEU A 189 3.64 18.73 6.22
N MET A 190 4.65 19.23 6.94
CA MET A 190 4.43 20.36 7.86
C MET A 190 4.05 21.64 7.13
N LEU A 191 4.63 21.92 5.95
CA LEU A 191 4.24 23.06 5.12
C LEU A 191 2.77 22.93 4.66
N LEU A 192 2.36 21.73 4.23
CA LEU A 192 0.99 21.45 3.81
C LEU A 192 -0.05 21.62 4.94
N MET A 193 0.36 21.34 6.18
CA MET A 193 -0.47 21.49 7.38
C MET A 193 -0.66 22.95 7.82
N GLN A 194 0.19 23.88 7.37
CA GLN A 194 0.00 25.30 7.68
C GLN A 194 -1.24 25.84 6.97
N LYS A 195 -2.00 26.70 7.64
CA LYS A 195 -3.10 27.43 6.98
C LYS A 195 -2.46 28.45 6.03
N GLU A 196 -3.04 28.61 4.83
CA GLU A 196 -2.65 29.70 3.95
C GLU A 196 -2.88 31.02 4.72
N GLU A 197 -1.82 31.83 4.87
CA GLU A 197 -1.98 33.21 5.31
C GLU A 197 -2.75 33.93 4.20
N VAL A 198 -3.92 34.46 4.56
CA VAL A 198 -4.82 35.23 3.67
C VAL A 198 -4.19 36.56 3.31
#